data_AF-A0A835YJC3-F1
#
_entry.id   AF-A0A835YJC3-F1
#
_cell.length_a   1.000
_cell.length_b   1.000
_cell.length_c   1.000
_cell.angle_alpha   90.00
_cell.angle_beta   90.00
_cell.angle_gamma   90.00
#
_symmetry.space_group_name_H-M   'P 1'
#
loop_
_entity.id
_entity.type
_entity.pdbx_description
1 polymer ?
#
loop_
_entity_poly.entity_id
_entity_poly.type
_entity_poly.pdbx_seq_one_letter_code
_entity_poly.pdbx_strand_id
1 'polypeptide(L)'
;MNASFRAVAERFRMAPESLTHKQEVCRLYRASLRLLDSWAVDRTVFLDEAEKIRDQFDANAALDARSGRARYLIANARASLRTYVHPDRYIPAYMPGGSLFMRNPALPLEVCYPNGIPEDVAKEMGGIELNIDMTYAKPGVKAKAGTLYVDLATKQMY
;
A
#
# COMPACT_ATOMS: atom_id res chain seq x y z
N MET A 1 -24.25 -11.05 13.96
CA MET A 1 -23.61 -9.79 14.42
C MET A 1 -24.70 -8.75 14.59
N ASN A 2 -24.94 -8.25 15.82
CA ASN A 2 -26.09 -7.37 16.12
C ASN A 2 -25.97 -6.01 15.44
N ALA A 3 -27.10 -5.45 14.97
CA ALA A 3 -27.18 -4.17 14.29
C ALA A 3 -26.63 -3.00 15.13
N SER A 4 -26.83 -3.05 16.46
CA SER A 4 -26.29 -2.07 17.40
C SER A 4 -24.76 -2.01 17.38
N PHE A 5 -24.09 -3.16 17.33
CA PHE A 5 -22.62 -3.21 17.27
C PHE A 5 -22.06 -2.67 15.96
N ARG A 6 -22.73 -2.90 14.82
CA ARG A 6 -22.33 -2.28 13.55
C ARG A 6 -22.48 -0.77 13.58
N ALA A 7 -23.59 -0.25 14.11
CA ALA A 7 -23.82 1.19 14.21
C ALA A 7 -22.80 1.89 15.13
N VAL A 8 -22.40 1.23 16.22
CA VAL A 8 -21.33 1.73 17.10
C VAL A 8 -19.98 1.72 16.37
N ALA A 9 -19.62 0.61 15.72
CA ALA A 9 -18.37 0.51 14.96
C ALA A 9 -18.29 1.52 13.80
N GLU A 10 -19.41 1.83 13.14
CA GLU A 10 -19.48 2.83 12.08
C GLU A 10 -19.18 4.25 12.56
N ARG A 11 -19.53 4.60 13.80
CA ARG A 11 -19.19 5.90 14.40
C ARG A 11 -17.68 6.09 14.61
N PHE A 12 -16.96 5.00 14.82
CA PHE A 12 -15.50 4.99 14.98
C PHE A 12 -14.75 4.77 13.66
N ARG A 13 -15.46 4.43 12.58
CA ARG A 13 -14.87 4.28 11.26
C ARG A 13 -14.60 5.67 10.71
N MET A 14 -13.35 6.12 10.78
CA MET A 14 -12.94 7.38 10.15
C MET A 14 -13.31 7.34 8.66
N ALA A 15 -13.88 8.43 8.15
CA ALA A 15 -14.14 8.55 6.72
C ALA A 15 -12.81 8.43 5.98
N PRO A 16 -12.70 7.55 4.96
CA PRO A 16 -11.48 7.45 4.19
C PRO A 16 -11.21 8.80 3.53
N GLU A 17 -9.98 9.29 3.64
CA GLU A 17 -9.58 10.51 2.96
C GLU A 17 -9.82 10.38 1.45
N SER A 18 -10.47 11.38 0.85
CA SER A 18 -10.73 11.36 -0.59
C SER A 18 -9.39 11.44 -1.34
N LEU A 19 -9.12 10.43 -2.15
CA LEU A 19 -7.87 10.38 -2.92
C LEU A 19 -7.86 11.49 -3.97
N THR A 20 -6.71 12.14 -4.11
CA THR A 20 -6.46 13.01 -5.25
C THR A 20 -6.43 12.18 -6.54
N HIS A 21 -6.79 12.79 -7.68
CA HIS A 21 -6.77 12.10 -8.98
C HIS A 21 -5.42 11.45 -9.28
N LYS A 22 -4.32 12.16 -8.96
CA LYS A 22 -2.96 11.62 -9.11
C LYS A 22 -2.75 10.35 -8.27
N GLN A 23 -3.15 10.37 -6.99
CA GLN A 23 -3.03 9.20 -6.12
C GLN A 23 -3.89 8.03 -6.63
N GLU A 24 -5.10 8.32 -7.13
CA GLU A 24 -6.00 7.32 -7.70
C GLU A 24 -5.38 6.63 -8.91
N VAL A 25 -4.86 7.39 -9.88
CA VAL A 25 -4.18 6.87 -11.07
C VAL A 25 -2.91 6.11 -10.71
N CYS A 26 -2.08 6.62 -9.80
CA CYS A 26 -0.86 5.92 -9.37
C CYS A 26 -1.17 4.59 -8.66
N ARG A 27 -2.24 4.53 -7.85
CA ARG A 27 -2.68 3.28 -7.20
C ARG A 27 -3.24 2.30 -8.22
N LEU A 28 -3.99 2.80 -9.20
CA LEU A 28 -4.53 1.99 -10.30
C LEU A 28 -3.41 1.37 -11.15
N TYR A 29 -2.40 2.15 -11.52
CA TYR A 29 -1.22 1.68 -12.26
C TYR A 29 -0.41 0.66 -11.45
N ARG A 30 -0.19 0.90 -10.15
CA ARG A 30 0.46 -0.10 -9.28
C ARG A 30 -0.36 -1.39 -9.21
N ALA A 31 -1.68 -1.29 -9.13
CA ALA A 31 -2.56 -2.45 -9.08
C ALA A 31 -2.55 -3.25 -10.38
N SER A 32 -2.49 -2.59 -11.56
CA SER A 32 -2.38 -3.29 -12.85
C SER A 32 -1.06 -4.03 -13.00
N LEU A 33 0.07 -3.42 -12.61
CA LEU A 33 1.36 -4.13 -12.64
C LEU A 33 1.41 -5.29 -11.65
N ARG A 34 0.86 -5.15 -10.44
CA ARG A 34 0.79 -6.25 -9.48
C ARG A 34 -0.12 -7.38 -9.94
N LEU A 35 -1.20 -7.04 -10.66
CA LEU A 35 -2.06 -8.03 -11.26
C LEU A 35 -1.32 -8.80 -12.36
N LEU A 36 -0.63 -8.08 -13.24
CA LEU A 36 0.21 -8.67 -14.29
C LEU A 36 1.28 -9.59 -13.69
N ASP A 37 1.99 -9.13 -12.65
CA ASP A 37 3.02 -9.89 -11.91
C ASP A 37 2.46 -11.20 -11.31
N SER A 38 1.18 -11.23 -10.94
CA SER A 38 0.54 -12.45 -10.42
C SER A 38 0.22 -13.47 -11.52
N TRP A 39 0.10 -13.04 -12.78
CA TRP A 39 -0.18 -13.91 -13.93
C TRP A 39 1.09 -14.28 -14.70
N ALA A 40 1.94 -13.29 -14.95
CA ALA A 40 3.18 -13.41 -15.71
C ALA A 40 4.28 -13.94 -14.80
N VAL A 41 4.46 -15.26 -14.79
CA VAL A 41 5.55 -15.92 -14.06
C VAL A 41 6.92 -15.58 -14.68
N ASP A 42 6.97 -15.47 -16.02
CA ASP A 42 8.20 -15.13 -16.75
C ASP A 42 8.42 -13.61 -16.80
N ARG A 43 9.67 -13.21 -16.53
CA ARG A 43 10.07 -11.80 -16.53
C ARG A 43 10.00 -11.14 -17.90
N THR A 44 10.28 -11.87 -18.97
CA THR A 44 10.23 -11.33 -20.35
C THR A 44 8.81 -10.93 -20.72
N VAL A 45 7.86 -11.86 -20.54
CA VAL A 45 6.42 -11.62 -20.72
C VAL A 45 5.94 -10.48 -19.83
N PHE A 46 6.38 -10.44 -18.57
CA PHE A 46 6.04 -9.33 -17.68
C PHE A 46 6.50 -7.98 -18.23
N LEU A 47 7.74 -7.87 -18.73
CA LEU A 47 8.27 -6.60 -19.24
C LEU A 47 7.52 -6.14 -20.49
N ASP A 48 7.30 -7.04 -21.45
CA ASP A 48 6.60 -6.75 -22.70
C ASP A 48 5.15 -6.28 -22.44
N GLU A 49 4.44 -6.93 -21.52
CA GLU A 49 3.07 -6.54 -21.16
C GLU A 49 3.04 -5.28 -20.27
N ALA A 50 4.03 -5.10 -19.39
CA ALA A 50 4.13 -3.91 -18.56
C ALA A 50 4.37 -2.65 -19.39
N GLU A 51 5.16 -2.74 -20.46
CA GLU A 51 5.37 -1.64 -21.42
C GLU A 51 4.05 -1.24 -22.09
N LYS A 52 3.25 -2.22 -22.56
CA LYS A 52 1.91 -1.94 -23.13
C LYS A 52 0.99 -1.24 -22.13
N ILE A 53 0.99 -1.68 -20.87
CA ILE A 53 0.22 -1.01 -19.82
C ILE A 53 0.74 0.42 -19.65
N ARG A 54 2.07 0.62 -19.63
CA ARG A 54 2.66 1.95 -19.49
C ARG A 54 2.23 2.88 -20.64
N ASP A 55 2.32 2.42 -21.87
CA ASP A 55 1.92 3.17 -23.07
C ASP A 55 0.45 3.61 -23.01
N GLN A 56 -0.44 2.73 -22.53
CA GLN A 56 -1.86 3.06 -22.36
C GLN A 56 -2.08 4.21 -21.36
N PHE A 57 -1.30 4.25 -20.28
CA PHE A 57 -1.39 5.34 -19.30
C PHE A 57 -0.76 6.62 -19.85
N ASP A 58 0.40 6.52 -20.50
CA ASP A 58 1.11 7.67 -21.04
C ASP A 58 0.32 8.33 -22.19
N ALA A 59 -0.35 7.55 -23.04
CA ALA A 59 -1.25 8.07 -24.09
C ALA A 59 -2.41 8.91 -23.55
N ASN A 60 -2.79 8.72 -22.28
CA ASN A 60 -3.89 9.42 -21.63
C ASN A 60 -3.41 10.39 -20.52
N ALA A 61 -2.10 10.58 -20.35
CA ALA A 61 -1.53 11.37 -19.25
C ALA A 61 -1.83 12.88 -19.33
N ALA A 62 -2.04 13.40 -20.55
CA ALA A 62 -2.35 14.81 -20.78
C ALA A 62 -3.84 15.16 -20.59
N LEU A 63 -4.70 14.18 -20.28
CA LEU A 63 -6.12 14.43 -20.07
C LEU A 63 -6.35 15.24 -18.79
N ASP A 64 -7.28 16.18 -18.86
CA ASP A 64 -7.71 16.91 -17.67
C ASP A 64 -8.36 15.97 -16.65
N ALA A 65 -7.94 16.09 -15.39
CA ALA A 65 -8.41 15.27 -14.28
C ALA A 65 -9.91 15.41 -14.01
N ARG A 66 -10.50 16.57 -14.35
CA ARG A 66 -11.94 16.82 -14.18
C ARG A 66 -12.76 16.37 -15.38
N SER A 67 -12.13 15.98 -16.49
CA SER A 67 -12.82 15.55 -17.70
C SER A 67 -13.66 14.29 -17.45
N GLY A 68 -14.83 14.23 -18.10
CA GLY A 68 -15.68 13.03 -18.08
C GLY A 68 -14.96 11.81 -18.65
N ARG A 69 -14.06 12.03 -19.62
CA ARG A 69 -13.23 10.98 -20.24
C ARG A 69 -12.27 10.34 -19.24
N ALA A 70 -11.56 11.12 -18.42
CA ALA A 70 -10.65 10.58 -17.41
C ALA A 70 -11.40 9.71 -16.39
N ARG A 71 -12.57 10.15 -15.93
CA ARG A 71 -13.43 9.37 -15.01
C ARG A 71 -13.90 8.06 -15.63
N TYR A 72 -14.32 8.11 -16.90
CA TYR A 72 -14.75 6.94 -17.66
C TYR A 72 -13.60 5.92 -17.81
N LEU A 73 -12.39 6.38 -18.16
CA LEU A 73 -11.21 5.51 -18.30
C LEU A 73 -10.83 4.85 -16.97
N ILE A 74 -10.85 5.59 -15.86
CA ILE A 74 -10.59 5.03 -14.53
C ILE A 74 -11.65 3.98 -14.16
N ALA A 75 -12.92 4.24 -14.44
CA ALA A 75 -14.00 3.30 -14.18
C ALA A 75 -13.84 1.99 -14.99
N ASN A 76 -13.52 2.12 -16.28
CA ASN A 76 -13.24 0.98 -17.15
C ASN A 76 -12.03 0.19 -16.69
N ALA A 77 -10.91 0.86 -16.40
CA ALA A 77 -9.70 0.20 -15.91
C ALA A 77 -9.96 -0.57 -14.60
N ARG A 78 -10.76 0.00 -13.69
CA ARG A 78 -11.22 -0.73 -12.48
C ARG A 78 -12.08 -1.94 -12.80
N ALA A 79 -12.95 -1.86 -13.81
CA ALA A 79 -13.74 -3.00 -14.25
C ALA A 79 -12.87 -4.11 -14.85
N SER A 80 -11.89 -3.75 -15.68
CA SER A 80 -10.89 -4.67 -16.22
C SER A 80 -10.10 -5.34 -15.09
N LEU A 81 -9.58 -4.57 -14.13
CA LEU A 81 -8.87 -5.13 -12.97
C LEU A 81 -9.71 -6.16 -12.22
N ARG A 82 -11.00 -5.89 -12.01
CA ARG A 82 -11.92 -6.84 -11.33
C ARG A 82 -12.15 -8.10 -12.13
N THR A 83 -12.19 -7.99 -13.45
CA THR A 83 -12.46 -9.12 -14.35
C THR A 83 -11.26 -10.07 -14.40
N TYR A 84 -10.05 -9.52 -14.42
CA TYR A 84 -8.82 -10.28 -14.57
C TYR A 84 -8.13 -10.63 -13.25
N VAL A 85 -8.77 -10.44 -12.09
CA VAL A 85 -8.17 -10.75 -10.78
C VAL A 85 -7.69 -12.20 -10.75
N HIS A 86 -6.40 -12.40 -10.48
CA HIS A 86 -5.85 -13.73 -10.24
C HIS A 86 -6.45 -14.31 -8.93
N PRO A 87 -6.89 -15.59 -8.91
CA PRO A 87 -7.50 -16.19 -7.72
C PRO A 87 -6.55 -16.25 -6.52
N ASP A 88 -5.24 -16.43 -6.76
CA ASP A 88 -4.19 -16.50 -5.73
C ASP A 88 -3.08 -15.49 -6.01
N ARG A 89 -3.27 -14.24 -5.60
CA ARG A 89 -2.35 -13.14 -5.95
C ARG A 89 -1.00 -13.30 -5.24
N TYR A 90 0.08 -12.89 -5.90
CA TYR A 90 1.39 -12.85 -5.25
C TYR A 90 1.40 -11.83 -4.10
N ILE A 91 1.69 -12.31 -2.89
CA ILE A 91 1.77 -11.49 -1.67
C ILE A 91 3.16 -11.71 -1.04
N PRO A 92 3.93 -10.64 -0.75
CA PRO A 92 5.18 -10.77 -0.03
C PRO A 92 4.98 -11.49 1.31
N ALA A 93 5.87 -12.42 1.65
CA ALA A 93 5.66 -13.34 2.76
C ALA A 93 5.32 -12.66 4.10
N TYR A 94 5.93 -11.51 4.41
CA TYR A 94 5.73 -10.79 5.67
C TYR A 94 4.60 -9.75 5.65
N MET A 95 3.98 -9.49 4.50
CA MET A 95 2.85 -8.56 4.36
C MET A 95 1.54 -9.24 4.82
N PRO A 96 0.50 -8.47 5.18
CA PRO A 96 -0.81 -9.05 5.50
C PRO A 96 -1.31 -10.00 4.40
N GLY A 97 -1.61 -11.24 4.77
CA GLY A 97 -2.01 -12.31 3.84
C GLY A 97 -0.86 -13.14 3.27
N GLY A 98 0.40 -12.81 3.59
CA GLY A 98 1.57 -13.61 3.26
C GLY A 98 1.83 -14.74 4.26
N SER A 99 2.67 -15.70 3.89
CA SER A 99 2.93 -16.93 4.66
C SER A 99 3.71 -16.73 5.97
N LEU A 100 4.45 -15.63 6.12
CA LEU A 100 5.22 -15.27 7.31
C LEU A 100 4.57 -14.15 8.14
N PHE A 101 3.40 -13.67 7.72
CA PHE A 101 2.70 -12.60 8.42
C PHE A 101 2.33 -13.02 9.84
N MET A 102 2.79 -12.26 10.83
CA MET A 102 2.56 -12.53 12.25
C MET A 102 2.97 -13.96 12.69
N ARG A 103 3.96 -14.57 12.04
CA ARG A 103 4.48 -15.88 12.47
C ARG A 103 5.14 -15.79 13.84
N ASN A 104 5.94 -14.74 14.04
CA ASN A 104 6.63 -14.44 15.30
C ASN A 104 6.37 -12.97 15.67
N PRO A 105 5.15 -12.61 16.13
CA PRO A 105 4.88 -11.26 16.56
C PRO A 105 5.68 -10.96 17.83
N ALA A 106 6.22 -9.75 17.95
CA ALA A 106 6.81 -9.33 19.21
C ALA A 106 5.74 -9.36 20.31
N LEU A 107 6.09 -9.91 21.48
CA LEU A 107 5.20 -9.90 22.63
C LEU A 107 4.89 -8.44 23.02
N PRO A 108 3.65 -8.11 23.39
CA PRO A 108 3.33 -6.79 23.94
C PRO A 108 4.24 -6.50 25.14
N LEU A 109 4.83 -5.31 25.19
CA LEU A 109 5.78 -4.93 26.24
C LEU A 109 5.16 -5.04 27.64
N GLU A 110 3.86 -4.76 27.77
CA GLU A 110 3.09 -4.90 29.01
C GLU A 110 3.11 -6.34 29.57
N VAL A 111 3.19 -7.34 28.70
CA VAL A 111 3.26 -8.76 29.08
C VAL A 111 4.68 -9.13 29.52
N CYS A 112 5.70 -8.58 28.85
CA CYS A 112 7.10 -8.80 29.21
C CYS A 112 7.48 -8.13 30.54
N TYR A 113 6.87 -6.98 30.85
CA TYR A 113 7.17 -6.16 32.01
C TYR A 113 5.92 -5.89 32.87
N PRO A 114 5.47 -6.88 33.67
CA PRO A 114 4.21 -6.77 34.42
C PRO A 114 4.23 -5.70 35.52
N ASN A 115 5.41 -5.30 35.99
CA ASN A 115 5.58 -4.30 37.05
C ASN A 115 5.84 -2.88 36.51
N GLY A 116 5.64 -2.66 35.22
CA GLY A 116 5.96 -1.43 34.51
C GLY A 116 7.16 -1.58 33.57
N ILE A 117 7.09 -0.91 32.43
CA ILE A 117 8.12 -0.95 31.38
C ILE A 117 9.32 -0.10 31.84
N PRO A 118 10.54 -0.65 31.93
CA PRO A 118 11.73 0.13 32.26
C PRO A 118 11.97 1.28 31.28
N GLU A 119 12.45 2.44 31.76
CA GLU A 119 12.64 3.63 30.93
C GLU A 119 13.60 3.39 29.76
N ASP A 120 14.66 2.61 29.96
CA ASP A 120 15.64 2.32 28.91
C ASP A 120 15.00 1.51 27.77
N VAL A 121 14.19 0.51 28.13
CA VAL A 121 13.45 -0.32 27.19
C VAL A 121 12.35 0.49 26.49
N ALA A 122 11.68 1.40 27.21
CA ALA A 122 10.69 2.28 26.62
C ALA A 122 11.32 3.25 25.60
N LYS A 123 12.55 3.73 25.83
CA LYS A 123 13.30 4.58 24.89
C LYS A 123 13.77 3.79 23.67
N GLU A 124 14.26 2.56 23.86
CA GLU A 124 14.67 1.68 22.76
C GLU A 124 13.48 1.22 21.92
N MET A 125 12.43 0.68 22.53
CA MET A 125 11.29 0.08 21.82
C MET A 125 10.23 1.10 21.41
N GLY A 126 10.05 2.18 22.17
CA GLY A 126 9.12 3.27 21.83
C GLY A 126 9.60 4.15 20.68
N GLY A 127 10.84 3.96 20.21
CA GLY A 127 11.45 4.66 19.08
C GLY A 127 11.78 3.79 17.87
N ILE A 128 11.54 2.47 17.90
CA ILE A 128 11.73 1.60 16.73
C ILE A 128 10.57 1.80 15.76
N GLU A 129 10.66 2.84 14.95
CA GLU A 129 9.87 2.95 13.74
C GLU A 129 10.50 2.01 12.69
N LEU A 130 9.77 0.98 12.25
CA LEU A 130 10.20 0.12 11.15
C LEU A 130 9.62 0.64 9.84
N ASN A 131 10.45 0.70 8.81
CA ASN A 131 10.00 0.92 7.45
C ASN A 131 9.25 -0.31 6.90
N ILE A 132 8.54 -0.15 5.78
CA ILE A 132 7.78 -1.23 5.11
C ILE A 132 8.68 -2.40 4.68
N ASP A 133 9.98 -2.16 4.52
CA ASP A 133 11.02 -3.14 4.20
C ASP A 133 11.71 -3.73 5.45
N MET A 134 11.17 -3.50 6.65
CA MET A 134 11.69 -3.95 7.95
C MET A 134 13.04 -3.35 8.35
N THR A 135 13.51 -2.30 7.67
CA THR A 135 14.68 -1.54 8.12
C THR A 135 14.33 -0.60 9.28
N TYR A 136 15.28 -0.38 10.19
CA TYR A 136 15.12 0.62 11.25
C TYR A 136 15.04 2.02 10.63
N ALA A 137 13.98 2.77 10.94
CA ALA A 137 13.89 4.17 10.57
C ALA A 137 14.96 4.94 11.32
N LYS A 138 15.81 5.65 10.58
CA LYS A 138 16.86 6.47 11.15
C LYS A 138 16.24 7.77 11.72
N PRO A 139 16.66 8.23 12.90
CA PRO A 139 16.19 9.51 13.43
C PRO A 139 16.50 10.65 12.44
N GLY A 140 15.47 11.43 12.08
CA GLY A 140 15.55 12.49 11.06
C GLY A 140 15.07 12.10 9.67
N VAL A 141 14.92 10.81 9.38
CA VAL A 141 14.22 10.29 8.20
C VAL A 141 12.78 10.01 8.62
N LYS A 142 11.84 10.89 8.28
CA LYS A 142 10.45 10.82 8.76
C LYS A 142 9.84 9.44 8.50
N ALA A 143 9.55 8.65 9.54
CA ALA A 143 8.58 7.59 9.46
C ALA A 143 7.22 8.10 9.96
N LYS A 144 6.23 8.00 9.09
CA LYS A 144 4.79 7.96 9.39
C LYS A 144 3.98 7.41 8.21
N ALA A 145 4.54 7.43 7.00
CA ALA A 145 4.04 6.72 5.83
C ALA A 145 5.14 6.56 4.76
N GLY A 146 6.11 5.67 5.00
CA GLY A 146 6.99 5.09 3.96
C GLY A 146 8.16 5.95 3.46
N THR A 147 9.36 5.38 3.50
CA THR A 147 10.40 5.60 2.51
C THR A 147 9.86 5.20 1.13
N LEU A 148 9.58 6.19 0.29
CA LEU A 148 9.43 6.02 -1.15
C LEU A 148 10.72 6.51 -1.80
N TYR A 149 11.12 5.86 -2.89
CA TYR A 149 12.22 6.21 -3.79
C TYR A 149 12.15 7.64 -4.40
N VAL A 150 11.24 8.48 -3.91
CA VAL A 150 11.07 9.88 -4.29
C VAL A 150 10.72 10.66 -3.04
N ASP A 151 11.54 11.64 -2.69
CA ASP A 151 11.22 12.59 -1.63
C ASP A 151 10.03 13.45 -2.09
N LEU A 152 8.88 13.32 -1.43
CA LEU A 152 7.63 13.97 -1.85
C LEU A 152 7.64 15.48 -1.65
N ALA A 153 8.53 16.01 -0.81
CA ALA A 153 8.69 17.46 -0.62
C ALA A 153 9.49 18.10 -1.76
N THR A 154 10.48 17.38 -2.30
CA THR A 154 11.45 17.91 -3.27
C THR A 154 11.27 17.33 -4.68
N LYS A 155 10.51 16.23 -4.82
CA LYS A 155 10.31 15.45 -6.05
C LYS A 155 11.59 15.02 -6.78
N GLN A 156 12.74 15.03 -6.10
CA GLN A 156 13.98 14.54 -6.68
C GLN A 156 14.10 13.02 -6.48
N MET A 157 14.56 12.33 -7.53
CA MET A 157 15.03 10.95 -7.46
C MET A 157 16.47 10.98 -6.94
N TYR A 158 16.84 10.04 -6.08
CA TYR A 158 18.24 9.62 -5.94
C TYR A 158 18.51 8.46 -6.90
#